data_AF-A0A8T6E2S4-F1
#
_entry.id   AF-A0A8T6E2S4-F1
#
_cell.length_a   1.000
_cell.length_b   1.000
_cell.length_c   1.000
_cell.angle_alpha   90.00
_cell.angle_beta   90.00
_cell.angle_gamma   90.00
#
_symmetry.space_group_name_H-M   'P 1'
#
loop_
_entity.id
_entity.type
_entity.pdbx_description
1 polymer ?
#
loop_
_entity_poly.entity_id
_entity_poly.type
_entity_poly.pdbx_seq_one_letter_code
_entity_poly.pdbx_strand_id
1 'polypeptide(L)' 'MHPGLARREPPAGEPEERAAEIVRQSPVGPPDVVAGWLEEFARATGATKFGLYMEADGDPARVLTSVRRFAEEVMPRLGG' A
#
# COMPACT_ATOMS: atom_id res chain seq x y z
N MET A 1 3.43 12.88 -23.36
CA MET A 1 4.00 11.66 -22.74
C MET A 1 5.12 12.11 -21.81
N HIS A 2 4.97 11.96 -20.49
CA HIS A 2 6.00 12.35 -19.53
C HIS A 2 7.20 11.38 -19.65
N PRO A 3 8.45 11.85 -19.79
CA PRO A 3 9.62 11.01 -20.06
C PRO A 3 10.02 10.05 -18.93
N GLY A 4 9.34 10.08 -17.77
CA GLY A 4 9.61 9.21 -16.61
C GLY A 4 8.73 7.95 -16.51
N LEU A 5 7.76 7.76 -17.40
CA LEU A 5 6.89 6.57 -17.43
C LEU A 5 7.32 5.65 -18.57
N ALA A 6 8.55 5.13 -18.51
CA ALA A 6 8.88 3.96 -19.31
C ALA A 6 7.86 2.86 -19.00
N ARG A 7 7.34 2.17 -20.02
CA ARG A 7 6.58 0.92 -19.78
C ARG A 7 7.49 0.02 -18.97
N ARG A 8 7.16 -0.17 -17.69
CA ARG A 8 7.81 -1.20 -16.89
C ARG A 8 7.46 -2.53 -17.51
N GLU A 9 8.46 -3.31 -17.89
CA GLU A 9 8.23 -4.72 -18.21
C GLU A 9 7.59 -5.38 -17.00
N PRO A 10 6.54 -6.19 -17.20
CA PRO A 10 6.02 -6.99 -16.12
C PRO A 10 7.15 -7.89 -15.59
N PRO A 11 7.40 -7.96 -14.27
CA PRO A 11 8.32 -8.94 -13.70
C PRO A 11 7.92 -10.36 -14.13
N ALA A 12 8.92 -11.20 -14.38
CA ALA A 12 8.75 -12.59 -14.79
C ALA A 12 8.18 -13.45 -13.64
N GLY A 13 7.44 -14.51 -13.98
CA GLY A 13 6.86 -15.47 -13.03
C GLY A 13 5.36 -15.71 -13.25
N GLU A 14 4.80 -16.69 -12.53
CA GLU A 14 3.36 -16.98 -12.57
C GLU A 14 2.56 -15.86 -11.86
N PRO A 15 1.34 -15.53 -12.32
CA PRO A 15 0.54 -14.42 -11.78
C PRO A 15 0.33 -14.46 -10.26
N GLU A 16 0.13 -15.64 -9.70
CA GLU A 16 -0.11 -15.86 -8.27
C GLU A 16 1.14 -15.62 -7.43
N GLU A 17 2.31 -16.06 -7.90
CA GLU A 17 3.60 -15.84 -7.23
C GLU A 17 3.92 -14.34 -7.19
N ARG A 18 3.64 -13.64 -8.29
CA ARG A 18 3.80 -12.19 -8.40
C ARG A 18 2.85 -11.43 -7.47
N ALA A 19 1.58 -11.85 -7.40
CA ALA A 19 0.61 -11.22 -6.49
C ALA A 19 1.06 -11.38 -5.03
N ALA A 20 1.54 -12.57 -4.66
CA ALA A 20 2.06 -12.82 -3.32
C ALA A 20 3.28 -11.94 -3.00
N GLU A 21 4.18 -11.74 -3.96
CA GLU A 21 5.34 -10.87 -3.76
C GLU A 21 4.96 -9.39 -3.62
N ILE A 22 4.04 -8.89 -4.45
CA ILE A 22 3.55 -7.51 -4.37
C ILE A 22 2.87 -7.27 -3.02
N VAL A 23 2.04 -8.21 -2.56
CA VAL A 23 1.38 -8.13 -1.26
C VAL A 23 2.40 -8.09 -0.11
N ARG A 24 3.46 -8.90 -0.16
CA ARG A 24 4.54 -8.87 0.86
C ARG A 24 5.27 -7.52 0.95
N GLN A 25 5.30 -6.76 -0.14
CA GLN A 25 5.98 -5.47 -0.21
C GLN A 25 5.04 -4.27 -0.01
N SER A 26 3.77 -4.52 0.33
CA SER A 26 2.74 -3.49 0.40
C SER A 26 2.03 -3.53 1.75
N PRO A 27 1.53 -2.39 2.25
CA PRO A 27 0.73 -2.35 3.47
C PRO A 27 -0.68 -2.91 3.22
N VAL A 28 -0.81 -4.23 3.18
CA VAL A 28 -2.07 -4.95 2.93
C VAL A 28 -2.39 -5.88 4.10
N GLY A 29 -3.58 -5.73 4.67
CA GLY A 29 -4.04 -6.58 5.77
C GLY A 29 -4.92 -5.83 6.78
N PRO A 30 -5.07 -6.37 8.00
CA PRO A 30 -5.72 -5.68 9.10
C PRO A 30 -5.02 -4.34 9.46
N PRO A 31 -5.73 -3.37 10.07
CA PRO A 31 -5.17 -2.07 10.42
C PRO A 31 -3.86 -2.11 11.22
N ASP A 32 -3.74 -3.05 12.17
CA ASP A 32 -2.52 -3.21 12.98
C ASP A 32 -1.30 -3.58 12.11
N VAL A 33 -1.50 -4.46 11.13
CA VAL A 33 -0.46 -4.90 10.19
C VAL A 33 -0.06 -3.74 9.28
N VAL A 34 -1.04 -2.99 8.79
CA VAL A 34 -0.81 -1.81 7.94
C VAL A 34 -0.06 -0.72 8.68
N ALA A 35 -0.45 -0.41 9.92
CA ALA A 35 0.23 0.57 10.76
C ALA A 35 1.68 0.18 11.04
N GLY A 36 1.91 -1.06 11.48
CA GLY A 36 3.26 -1.55 11.77
C GLY A 36 4.17 -1.53 10.54
N TRP A 37 3.65 -1.87 9.36
CA TRP A 37 4.38 -1.78 8.11
C TRP A 37 4.80 -0.34 7.79
N LEU A 38 3.88 0.62 7.92
CA LEU A 38 4.14 2.04 7.62
C LEU A 38 5.11 2.66 8.63
N GLU A 39 5.02 2.30 9.92
CA GLU A 39 5.97 2.72 10.95
C GLU A 39 7.37 2.18 10.68
N GLU A 40 7.50 0.89 10.34
CA GLU A 40 8.77 0.28 9.99
C GLU A 40 9.37 0.95 8.74
N PHE A 41 8.55 1.18 7.72
CA PHE A 41 8.98 1.86 6.51
C PHE A 41 9.44 3.30 6.80
N ALA A 42 8.68 4.06 7.61
CA ALA A 42 9.04 5.42 8.03
C ALA A 42 10.40 5.43 8.74
N ARG A 43 10.60 4.51 9.70
CA ARG A 43 11.84 4.37 10.47
C ARG A 43 13.03 4.01 9.57
N ALA A 44 12.83 3.11 8.61
CA ALA A 44 13.90 2.64 7.74
C ALA A 44 14.30 3.67 6.67
N THR A 45 13.36 4.52 6.22
CA THR A 45 13.56 5.41 5.07
C THR A 45 13.61 6.89 5.41
N GLY A 46 13.13 7.28 6.61
CA GLY A 46 12.91 8.68 6.97
C GLY A 46 11.69 9.32 6.30
N ALA A 47 10.83 8.53 5.64
CA ALA A 47 9.64 9.04 4.99
C ALA A 47 8.63 9.58 6.01
N THR A 48 8.11 10.79 5.76
CA THR A 48 7.09 11.46 6.59
C THR A 48 5.76 11.65 5.85
N LYS A 49 5.70 11.31 4.57
CA LYS A 49 4.51 11.43 3.72
C LYS A 49 4.38 10.18 2.86
N PHE A 50 3.15 9.66 2.76
CA PHE A 50 2.83 8.46 2.00
C PHE A 50 1.80 8.76 0.91
N GLY A 51 2.05 8.29 -0.31
CA GLY A 51 1.05 8.20 -1.37
C GLY A 51 0.57 6.76 -1.47
N LEU A 52 -0.72 6.52 -1.27
CA LEU A 52 -1.32 5.18 -1.26
C LEU A 52 -2.29 5.00 -2.43
N TYR A 53 -2.19 3.86 -3.12
CA TYR A 53 -3.13 3.43 -4.15
C TYR A 53 -4.02 2.32 -3.58
N MET A 54 -5.25 2.65 -3.18
CA MET A 54 -6.15 1.74 -2.46
C MET A 54 -7.18 1.04 -3.35
N GLU A 55 -7.17 1.30 -4.66
CA GLU A 55 -8.19 0.86 -5.62
C GLU A 55 -8.05 -0.61 -6.07
N ALA A 56 -7.13 -1.36 -5.45
CA ALA A 56 -6.79 -2.73 -5.86
C ALA A 56 -7.97 -3.73 -5.75
N ASP A 57 -8.96 -3.46 -4.89
CA ASP A 57 -10.15 -4.31 -4.73
C ASP A 57 -11.12 -4.21 -5.92
N GLY A 58 -11.10 -3.09 -6.66
CA GLY A 58 -11.96 -2.88 -7.85
C GLY A 58 -13.43 -2.60 -7.55
N ASP A 59 -13.93 -2.92 -6.35
CA ASP A 59 -15.27 -2.54 -5.86
C ASP A 59 -15.23 -1.17 -5.16
N PRO A 60 -15.90 -0.13 -5.69
CA PRO A 60 -15.89 1.21 -5.09
C PRO A 60 -16.36 1.27 -3.63
N ALA A 61 -17.33 0.43 -3.23
CA ALA A 61 -17.86 0.43 -1.87
C ALA A 61 -16.85 -0.13 -0.87
N ARG A 62 -16.10 -1.17 -1.29
CA ARG A 62 -15.02 -1.76 -0.49
C ARG A 62 -13.82 -0.84 -0.40
N VAL A 63 -13.46 -0.18 -1.51
CA VAL A 63 -12.40 0.85 -1.52
C VAL A 63 -12.75 1.97 -0.54
N LEU A 64 -13.97 2.52 -0.59
CA LEU A 64 -14.39 3.57 0.35
C LEU A 64 -14.35 3.10 1.81
N THR A 65 -14.77 1.86 2.07
CA THR A 65 -14.66 1.26 3.41
C THR A 65 -13.20 1.19 3.86
N SER A 66 -12.30 0.73 2.99
CA SER A 66 -10.87 0.64 3.28
C SER A 66 -10.25 2.01 3.58
N VAL A 67 -10.58 3.04 2.80
CA VAL A 67 -10.13 4.43 3.03
C VAL A 67 -10.61 4.95 4.39
N ARG A 68 -11.86 4.73 4.75
CA ARG A 68 -12.42 5.15 6.04
C ARG A 68 -11.72 4.47 7.22
N ARG A 69 -11.59 3.13 7.14
CA ARG A 69 -10.87 2.35 8.16
C ARG A 69 -9.42 2.78 8.29
N PHE A 70 -8.74 3.08 7.18
CA PHE A 70 -7.38 3.62 7.23
C PHE A 70 -7.32 4.95 7.99
N ALA A 71 -8.23 5.88 7.68
CA ALA A 71 -8.28 7.18 8.35
C ALA A 71 -8.62 7.06 9.85
N GLU A 72 -9.49 6.12 10.24
CA GLU A 72 -9.96 5.97 11.62
C GLU A 72 -9.03 5.09 12.48
N GLU A 73 -8.47 4.02 11.92
CA GLU A 73 -7.79 2.97 12.69
C GLU A 73 -6.25 2.99 12.53
N VAL A 74 -5.74 3.52 11.41
CA VAL A 74 -4.30 3.53 11.09
C VAL A 74 -3.68 4.91 11.29
N MET A 75 -4.24 5.95 10.67
CA MET A 75 -3.67 7.31 10.71
C MET A 75 -3.38 7.84 12.12
N PRO A 76 -4.22 7.59 13.15
CA PRO A 76 -3.93 8.06 14.52
C PRO A 76 -2.65 7.45 15.13
N ARG A 77 -2.17 6.31 14.62
CA ARG A 77 -0.96 5.62 15.11
C ARG A 77 0.32 6.13 14.46
N LEU A 78 0.20 6.66 13.24
CA LEU A 78 1.31 7.23 12.48
C LEU A 78 1.67 8.65 12.91
N GLY A 79 0.87 9.25 13.79
CA GLY A 79 1.10 10.58 14.37
C GLY A 79 2.04 10.53 15.57
N GLY A 80 3.33 10.65 15.29
CA GLY A 80 4.33 11.22 16.20
C GLY A 80 4.59 12.68 15.88
#